data_AF-A0A976D1F8-F1
#
_entry.id   AF-A0A976D1F8-F1
#
_cell.length_a   1.000
_cell.length_b   1.000
_cell.length_c   1.000
_cell.angle_alpha   90.00
_cell.angle_beta   90.00
_cell.angle_gamma   90.00
#
_symmetry.space_group_name_H-M   'P 1'
#
loop_
_entity.id
_entity.type
_entity.pdbx_description
1 polymer ?
#
loop_
_entity_poly.entity_id
_entity_poly.type
_entity_poly.pdbx_seq_one_letter_code
_entity_poly.pdbx_strand_id
1 'polypeptide(L)' 'MELSSGILLLSDPFLKDPNFNRTAILLCEYNQQGAFGLVLNRPIPHRLGELVEAAE' A
#
# COMPACT_ATOMS: atom_id res chain seq x y z
N MET A 1 -8.09 11.39 15.75
CA MET A 1 -7.58 11.50 14.37
C MET A 1 -8.58 10.80 13.49
N GLU A 2 -9.15 11.48 12.50
CA GLU A 2 -10.12 10.86 11.58
C GLU A 2 -9.39 10.27 10.37
N LEU A 3 -9.91 9.16 9.85
CA LEU A 3 -9.32 8.51 8.69
C LEU A 3 -9.51 9.38 7.44
N SER A 4 -8.43 9.62 6.69
CA SER A 4 -8.44 10.43 5.46
C SER A 4 -7.22 10.10 4.59
N SER A 5 -7.28 10.44 3.31
CA SER A 5 -6.13 10.34 2.39
C SER A 5 -4.90 11.07 2.95
N GLY A 6 -3.72 10.48 2.75
CA GLY A 6 -2.44 10.96 3.27
C GLY A 6 -2.02 10.31 4.59
N ILE A 7 -2.89 9.55 5.25
CA ILE A 7 -2.55 8.81 6.46
C ILE A 7 -1.74 7.55 6.12
N LEU A 8 -0.73 7.29 6.94
CA LEU A 8 0.00 6.02 6.94
C LEU A 8 -0.64 5.04 7.91
N LEU A 9 -1.14 3.92 7.39
CA LEU A 9 -1.66 2.81 8.17
C LEU A 9 -0.52 1.82 8.45
N LEU A 10 -0.29 1.54 9.72
CA LEU A 10 0.70 0.55 10.15
C LEU A 10 -0.04 -0.72 10.58
N SER A 11 0.37 -1.86 10.02
CA SER A 11 -0.18 -3.15 10.42
C SER A 11 0.13 -3.44 11.89
N ASP A 12 -0.78 -4.13 12.56
CA ASP A 12 -0.46 -4.75 13.85
C ASP A 12 0.77 -5.68 13.71
N PRO A 13 1.75 -5.64 14.64
CA PRO A 13 2.98 -6.44 14.54
C PRO A 13 2.76 -7.96 14.47
N PHE A 14 1.61 -8.44 14.97
CA PHE A 14 1.25 -9.85 15.04
C PHE A 14 0.13 -10.23 14.05
N LEU A 15 -0.22 -9.34 13.13
CA LEU A 15 -1.18 -9.63 12.08
C LEU A 15 -0.67 -10.80 11.23
N LYS A 16 -1.44 -11.90 11.23
CA LYS A 16 -1.06 -13.16 10.55
C LYS A 16 -1.39 -13.18 9.06
N ASP A 17 -2.13 -12.20 8.56
CA ASP A 17 -2.45 -12.10 7.13
C ASP A 17 -1.17 -11.81 6.33
N PRO A 18 -0.74 -12.71 5.43
CA PRO A 18 0.49 -12.51 4.66
C PRO A 18 0.44 -11.26 3.79
N ASN A 19 -0.74 -10.80 3.35
CA ASN A 19 -0.88 -9.60 2.53
C ASN A 19 -0.59 -8.31 3.33
N PHE A 20 -0.71 -8.34 4.66
CA PHE A 20 -0.58 -7.16 5.51
C PHE A 20 0.43 -7.31 6.66
N ASN A 21 1.08 -8.47 6.78
CA ASN A 21 2.10 -8.68 7.79
C ASN A 21 3.24 -7.67 7.62
N ARG A 22 3.49 -6.89 8.68
CA ARG A 22 4.50 -5.83 8.76
C ARG A 22 4.40 -4.82 7.62
N THR A 23 3.20 -4.47 7.17
CA THR A 23 3.01 -3.46 6.10
C THR A 23 2.82 -2.06 6.65
N ALA A 24 3.43 -1.10 5.96
CA ALA A 24 3.09 0.31 6.02
C ALA A 24 2.35 0.71 4.74
N ILE A 25 1.10 1.14 4.86
CA ILE A 25 0.23 1.48 3.73
C ILE A 25 -0.04 2.98 3.73
N LEU A 26 0.28 3.67 2.63
CA LEU A 26 -0.18 5.04 2.42
C LEU A 26 -1.61 5.00 1.90
N LEU A 27 -2.55 5.59 2.63
CA LEU A 27 -3.93 5.75 2.17
C LEU A 27 -3.99 6.86 1.13
N CYS A 28 -4.25 6.53 -0.12
CA CYS A 28 -4.28 7.47 -1.25
C CYS A 28 -5.69 8.03 -1.46
N GLU A 29 -6.71 7.18 -1.31
CA GLU A 29 -8.11 7.54 -1.44
C GLU A 29 -8.91 6.93 -0.30
N TYR A 30 -9.82 7.73 0.28
CA TYR A 30 -10.79 7.27 1.27
C TYR A 30 -12.09 8.06 1.12
N ASN A 31 -13.15 7.37 0.72
CA ASN A 31 -14.47 7.96 0.51
C ASN A 31 -15.58 6.92 0.76
N GLN A 32 -16.82 7.26 0.40
CA GLN A 32 -17.97 6.38 0.60
C GLN A 32 -17.94 5.11 -0.28
N GLN A 33 -17.18 5.14 -1.39
CA GLN A 33 -17.02 4.01 -2.29
C GLN A 33 -15.97 3.02 -1.78
N GLY A 34 -15.03 3.49 -0.95
CA GLY A 34 -14.05 2.63 -0.28
C GLY A 34 -12.73 3.33 -0.01
N ALA A 35 -11.68 2.51 0.05
CA ALA A 35 -10.33 2.93 0.37
C ALA A 35 -9.35 2.34 -0.65
N PHE A 36 -8.40 3.14 -1.10
CA PHE A 36 -7.28 2.69 -1.93
C PHE A 36 -5.96 3.20 -1.33
N GLY A 37 -4.93 2.35 -1.33
CA GLY A 37 -3.63 2.69 -0.79
C GLY A 37 -2.50 1.83 -1.33
N LEU A 38 -1.28 2.27 -1.07
CA LEU A 38 -0.04 1.66 -1.56
C LEU A 38 0.79 1.13 -0.40
N VAL A 39 1.27 -0.11 -0.52
CA VAL A 39 2.25 -0.67 0.42
C VAL A 39 3.63 -0.06 0.13
N LEU A 40 4.19 0.67 1.09
CA LEU A 40 5.44 1.40 0.90
C LEU A 40 6.70 0.57 1.19
N ASN A 41 6.58 -0.49 2.00
CA ASN A 41 7.72 -1.20 2.56
C ASN A 41 7.86 -2.65 2.04
N ARG A 42 7.39 -2.90 0.82
CA ARG A 42 7.59 -4.16 0.10
C ARG A 42 8.18 -3.88 -1.29
N PRO A 43 9.50 -3.72 -1.39
CA PRO A 43 10.14 -3.49 -2.68
C PRO A 43 10.00 -4.73 -3.57
N ILE A 44 9.83 -4.50 -4.86
CA ILE A 44 9.86 -5.54 -5.89
C ILE A 44 11.21 -5.50 -6.62
N PRO A 45 11.69 -6.63 -7.17
CA PRO A 45 13.01 -6.72 -7.80
C PRO A 45 13.00 -6.17 -9.24
N HIS A 46 12.22 -5.14 -9.52
CA HIS A 46 12.06 -4.54 -10.85
C HIS A 46 12.17 -3.03 -10.78
N ARG A 47 12.77 -2.45 -11.81
CA ARG A 47 12.76 -1.00 -12.02
C ARG A 47 11.50 -0.60 -12.78
N LEU A 48 11.02 0.63 -12.55
CA LEU A 48 9.84 1.13 -13.24
C LEU A 48 9.95 1.05 -14.77
N GLY A 49 11.11 1.41 -15.34
CA GLY A 49 11.34 1.33 -16.78
C GLY A 49 11.13 -0.08 -17.36
N GLU A 50 11.62 -1.11 -16.66
CA GLU A 50 11.46 -2.52 -17.07
C GLU A 50 9.99 -2.96 -17.11
N LEU A 51 9.16 -2.39 -16.22
CA LEU A 51 7.73 -2.71 -16.14
C LEU A 51 6.90 -1.96 -17.18
N VAL A 52 7.27 -0.71 -17.48
CA VAL A 52 6.56 0.11 -18.47
C VAL A 52 6.74 -0.48 -19.87
N GLU A 53 7.95 -0.89 -20.23
CA GLU A 53 8.23 -1.54 -21.52
C GLU A 53 7.46 -2.87 -21.70
N ALA A 54 7.24 -3.63 -20.63
CA ALA A 54 6.51 -4.90 -20.69
C ALA A 54 4.98 -4.75 -20.80
N ALA A 55 4.45 -3.54 -20.56
CA ALA A 55 3.02 -3.25 -20.60
C ALA A 55 2.55 -2.68 -21.96
N GLU A 56 3.49 -2.35 -22.85
CA GLU A 56 3.23 -2.00 -24.25
C GLU A 56 3.10 -3.25 -25.14
#